data_AF-A0A1C5R7X6-F1
#
_entry.id   AF-A0A1C5R7X6-F1
#
_cell.length_a   1.000
_cell.length_b   1.000
_cell.length_c   1.000
_cell.angle_alpha   90.00
_cell.angle_beta   90.00
_cell.angle_gamma   90.00
#
_symmetry.space_group_name_H-M   'P 1'
#
loop_
_entity.id
_entity.type
_entity.pdbx_description
1 polymer ?
#
loop_
_entity_poly.entity_id
_entity_poly.type
_entity_poly.pdbx_seq_one_letter_code
_entity_poly.pdbx_strand_id
1 'polypeptide(L)' 'MEAREELRKLRESTGMNRKEFCEYFEIPYMTETDWELGNRKMPQYLLRLMAYKIKIEKLADKRNKDEKEDNVSDK' A
#
# COMPACT_ATOMS: atom_id res chain seq x y z
N MET A 1 8.91 15.92 -2.22
CA MET A 1 9.05 14.88 -1.20
C MET A 1 10.03 13.86 -1.75
N GLU A 2 10.93 13.32 -0.93
CA GLU A 2 11.82 12.27 -1.41
C GLU A 2 11.07 10.94 -1.51
N ALA A 3 11.34 10.14 -2.54
CA ALA A 3 10.66 8.85 -2.79
C ALA A 3 10.64 7.91 -1.57
N ARG A 4 11.69 7.99 -0.73
CA ARG A 4 11.81 7.22 0.52
C ARG A 4 10.74 7.61 1.55
N GLU A 5 10.44 8.90 1.68
CA GLU A 5 9.46 9.40 2.65
C GLU A 5 8.05 9.01 2.22
N GLU A 6 7.80 9.09 0.91
CA GLU A 6 6.53 8.65 0.32
C GLU A 6 6.33 7.14 0.45
N LEU A 7 7.37 6.33 0.21
CA LEU A 7 7.33 4.88 0.42
C LEU A 7 7.02 4.53 1.88
N ARG A 8 7.72 5.16 2.82
CA ARG A 8 7.50 4.92 4.26
C ARG A 8 6.08 5.27 4.68
N LYS A 9 5.58 6.45 4.28
CA LYS A 9 4.19 6.88 4.55
C LYS A 9 3.18 5.94 3.91
N LEU A 10 3.45 5.47 2.69
CA LEU A 10 2.58 4.53 1.99
C LEU A 10 2.46 3.23 2.79
N ARG A 11 3.59 2.64 3.20
CA ARG A 11 3.61 1.43 4.04
C ARG A 11 2.87 1.65 5.35
N GLU A 12 3.18 2.71 6.09
CA GLU A 12 2.49 3.04 7.35
C GLU A 12 0.97 3.19 7.15
N SER A 13 0.51 3.73 6.02
CA SER A 13 -0.92 3.89 5.70
C SER A 13 -1.67 2.58 5.38
N THR A 14 -0.95 1.48 5.16
CA THR A 14 -1.55 0.14 4.96
C THR A 14 -1.80 -0.58 6.27
N GLY A 15 -1.13 -0.19 7.36
CA GLY A 15 -1.14 -0.93 8.63
C GLY A 15 -0.32 -2.24 8.60
N MET A 16 0.28 -2.59 7.47
CA MET A 16 1.13 -3.78 7.33
C MET A 16 2.49 -3.56 8.00
N ASN A 17 3.02 -4.59 8.64
CA ASN A 17 4.43 -4.59 9.02
C ASN A 17 5.32 -4.71 7.76
N ARG A 18 6.62 -4.44 7.88
CA ARG A 18 7.51 -4.42 6.71
C ARG A 18 7.56 -5.76 5.97
N LYS A 19 7.52 -6.88 6.69
CA LYS A 19 7.54 -8.22 6.09
C LYS A 19 6.28 -8.46 5.26
N GLU A 20 5.11 -8.17 5.83
CA GLU A 20 3.82 -8.28 5.14
C GLU A 20 3.76 -7.38 3.91
N PHE A 21 4.24 -6.14 4.02
CA PHE A 21 4.30 -5.21 2.89
C PHE A 21 5.19 -5.73 1.76
N CYS A 22 6.33 -6.33 2.10
CA CYS A 22 7.23 -6.93 1.14
C CYS A 22 6.61 -8.16 0.46
N GLU A 23 5.96 -9.03 1.21
CA GLU A 23 5.24 -10.21 0.70
C GLU A 23 4.09 -9.78 -0.22
N TYR A 24 3.30 -8.78 0.17
CA TYR A 24 2.15 -8.29 -0.59
C TYR A 24 2.51 -7.65 -1.95
N PHE A 25 3.67 -6.99 -2.03
CA PHE A 25 4.19 -6.43 -3.28
C PHE A 25 5.18 -7.34 -3.99
N GLU A 26 5.43 -8.53 -3.45
CA GLU A 26 6.42 -9.50 -3.97
C GLU A 26 7.81 -8.88 -4.15
N ILE A 27 8.19 -7.97 -3.25
CA ILE A 27 9.49 -7.30 -3.24
C ILE A 27 10.41 -7.95 -2.20
N PRO A 28 11.70 -8.15 -2.50
CA PRO A 28 12.64 -8.61 -1.51
C PRO A 28 12.78 -7.61 -0.36
N TYR A 29 12.75 -8.10 0.89
CA TYR A 29 12.87 -7.27 2.09
C TYR A 29 14.09 -6.33 2.09
N MET A 30 15.23 -6.84 1.61
CA MET A 30 16.47 -6.06 1.50
C MET A 30 16.33 -4.90 0.50
N THR A 31 15.55 -5.09 -0.57
CA THR A 31 15.34 -4.06 -1.59
C THR A 31 14.48 -2.92 -1.04
N GLU A 32 13.42 -3.25 -0.31
CA GLU A 32 12.59 -2.25 0.38
C GLU A 32 13.41 -1.46 1.42
N THR A 33 14.23 -2.18 2.19
CA THR A 33 15.12 -1.58 3.20
C THR A 33 16.13 -0.62 2.55
N ASP A 34 16.75 -1.01 1.44
CA ASP A 34 17.69 -0.15 0.70
C ASP A 34 17.04 1.12 0.16
N TRP A 35 15.76 1.05 -0.23
CA TRP A 35 14.99 2.21 -0.67
C TRP A 35 14.62 3.14 0.50
N GLU A 36 14.16 2.58 1.62
CA GLU A 36 13.83 3.38 2.82
C GLU A 36 15.08 4.06 3.42
N LEU A 37 16.23 3.36 3.45
CA LEU A 37 17.50 3.90 3.93
C LEU A 37 18.14 4.91 2.95
N GLY A 38 17.70 4.93 1.70
CA GLY A 38 18.25 5.79 0.65
C GLY A 38 19.55 5.28 0.03
N ASN A 39 19.94 4.03 0.32
CA ASN A 39 21.06 3.36 -0.34
C ASN A 39 20.82 3.18 -1.84
N ARG A 40 19.55 3.02 -2.24
CA ARG A 40 19.11 2.91 -3.63
C ARG A 40 17.91 3.81 -3.88
N LYS A 41 17.85 4.41 -5.07
CA LYS A 41 16.70 5.20 -5.48
C LYS A 41 15.59 4.30 -6.00
N MET A 42 14.44 4.35 -5.35
CA MET A 42 13.25 3.65 -5.82
C MET A 42 12.80 4.21 -7.19
N PRO A 43 12.42 3.35 -8.15
CA PRO A 43 11.80 3.80 -9.38
C PRO A 43 10.46 4.51 -9.12
N GLN A 44 10.30 5.72 -9.65
CA GLN A 44 9.11 6.56 -9.41
C GLN A 44 7.82 5.91 -9.91
N TYR A 45 7.87 5.19 -11.02
CA TYR A 45 6.70 4.50 -11.56
C TYR A 45 6.22 3.40 -10.61
N LEU A 46 7.14 2.68 -9.96
CA LEU A 46 6.81 1.60 -9.05
C LEU A 46 6.06 2.13 -7.83
N LEU A 47 6.54 3.24 -7.26
CA LEU A 47 5.87 3.92 -6.14
C LEU A 47 4.44 4.34 -6.51
N ARG A 48 4.24 4.89 -7.71
CA ARG A 48 2.90 5.24 -8.22
C ARG A 48 2.00 4.02 -8.37
N LEU A 49 2.52 2.90 -8.87
CA LEU A 49 1.77 1.66 -9.02
C LEU A 49 1.37 1.07 -7.66
N MET A 50 2.28 1.09 -6.68
CA MET A 50 1.98 0.65 -5.31
C MET A 50 0.87 1.49 -4.69
N ALA A 51 0.97 2.83 -4.80
CA ALA A 51 -0.05 3.74 -4.30
C ALA A 51 -1.41 3.55 -5.00
N TYR A 52 -1.39 3.33 -6.32
CA TYR A 52 -2.60 3.05 -7.09
C TYR A 52 -3.28 1.75 -6.65
N LYS A 53 -2.52 0.65 -6.48
CA LYS A 53 -3.05 -0.65 -6.03
C LYS A 53 -3.78 -0.51 -4.70
N ILE A 54 -3.11 0.09 -3.70
CA ILE A 54 -3.70 0.32 -2.36
C ILE A 54 -4.95 1.18 -2.43
N LYS A 55 -4.97 2.22 -3.29
CA LYS A 55 -6.14 3.10 -3.44
C LYS A 55 -7.33 2.34 -4.01
N ILE A 56 -7.12 1.50 -5.02
CA ILE A 56 -8.19 0.72 -5.66
C ILE A 56 -8.76 -0.31 -4.69
N GLU A 57 -7.92 -1.01 -3.92
CA GLU A 57 -8.38 -1.97 -2.91
C GLU A 57 -9.20 -1.28 -1.82
N LYS A 58 -8.73 -0.14 -1.29
CA LYS A 58 -9.52 0.65 -0.31
C LYS A 58 -10.87 1.12 -0.86
N LEU A 59 -10.98 1.38 -2.16
CA LEU A 59 -12.24 1.76 -2.79
C LEU A 59 -13.17 0.54 -2.97
N ALA A 60 -12.61 -0.61 -3.36
CA ALA A 60 -13.36 -1.86 -3.48
C ALA A 60 -13.91 -2.31 -2.11
N ASP A 61 -13.10 -2.23 -1.06
CA ASP A 61 -13.51 -2.58 0.31
C ASP A 61 -14.63 -1.67 0.83
N LYS A 62 -14.55 -0.36 0.54
CA LYS A 62 -15.63 0.58 0.89
C LYS A 62 -16.93 0.21 0.19
N ARG A 63 -16.89 0.00 -1.13
CA ARG A 63 -18.06 -0.39 -1.90
C ARG A 63 -18.69 -1.69 -1.38
N ASN A 64 -17.88 -2.69 -1.06
CA ASN A 64 -18.35 -3.95 -0.49
C ASN A 64 -18.95 -3.81 0.92
N LYS A 65 -18.55 -2.78 1.67
CA LYS A 65 -19.08 -2.49 3.00
C LYS A 65 -20.42 -1.74 2.89
N ASP A 66 -20.49 -0.75 2.01
CA ASP A 66 -21.72 0.01 1.74
C ASP A 66 -22.84 -0.93 1.23
N GLU A 67 -22.54 -1.84 0.29
CA GLU A 67 -23.51 -2.84 -0.21
C GLU A 67 -23.99 -3.84 0.87
N LYS A 68 -23.23 -4.06 1.94
CA LYS A 68 -23.61 -4.92 3.07
C LYS A 68 -24.46 -4.19 4.11
N GLU A 69 -24.21 -2.90 4.34
CA GLU A 69 -25.01 -2.09 5.26
C GLU A 69 -26.41 -1.86 4.68
N ASP A 70 -26.54 -1.61 3.38
CA ASP A 70 -27.84 -1.48 2.69
C ASP A 70 -28.67 -2.78 2.75
N ASN A 71 -28.04 -3.96 2.63
CA ASN A 71 -28.74 -5.25 2.71
C ASN A 71 -29.18 -5.66 4.14
N VAL A 72 -28.61 -5.04 5.19
CA VAL A 72 -28.97 -5.33 6.59
C VAL A 72 -30.10 -4.41 7.05
N SER A 73 -30.28 -3.24 6.45
CA SER A 73 -31.37 -2.30 6.77
C SER A 73 -32.73 -2.68 6.17
N ASP A 74 -32.79 -3.62 5.22
CA ASP A 74 -34.02 -4.13 4.61
C ASP A 74 -34.56 -5.43 5.28
N LYS A 75 -34.09 -5.78 6.48
CA LYS A 75 -34.58 -6.94 7.27
C LYS A 75 -35.10 -6.58 8.65
#